data_AF-A0A920G623-F1
#
_entry.id   AF-A0A920G623-F1
#
_cell.length_a   1.000
_cell.length_b   1.000
_cell.length_c   1.000
_cell.angle_alpha   90.00
_cell.angle_beta   90.00
_cell.angle_gamma   90.00
#
_symmetry.space_group_name_H-M   'P 1'
#
loop_
_entity.id
_entity.type
_entity.pdbx_description
1 polymer ?
#
loop_
_entity_poly.entity_id
_entity_poly.type
_entity_poly.pdbx_seq_one_letter_code
_entity_poly.pdbx_strand_id
1 'polypeptide(L)'
;MTLTEWAPLALVCLLGAMSPGPSLALVTRHAATKGAVAGFCAVTHGAGIFLWASATVTGLGAVVVSQPTWFGAIRAVGAVFLLYLGLSALLSRPNESGATEKPAQPDYARGAGKAF
;
A
#
# COMPACT_ATOMS: atom_id res chain seq x y z
N MET A 1 -8.97 28.07 -13.88
CA MET A 1 -9.17 26.64 -13.62
C MET A 1 -10.66 26.44 -13.36
N THR A 2 -11.39 25.85 -14.30
CA THR A 2 -12.86 25.71 -14.24
C THR A 2 -13.25 24.49 -13.41
N LEU A 3 -14.48 24.43 -12.88
CA LEU A 3 -14.99 23.25 -12.14
C LEU A 3 -14.89 21.95 -12.96
N THR A 4 -14.89 22.06 -14.29
CA THR A 4 -14.68 20.98 -15.25
C THR A 4 -13.29 20.35 -15.21
N GLU A 5 -12.26 21.03 -14.71
CA GLU A 5 -10.92 20.45 -14.51
C GLU A 5 -10.77 19.77 -13.15
N TRP A 6 -11.43 20.33 -12.13
CA TRP A 6 -11.41 19.78 -10.77
C TRP A 6 -12.25 18.52 -10.62
N ALA A 7 -13.41 18.44 -11.29
CA ALA A 7 -14.29 17.28 -11.25
C ALA A 7 -13.63 15.95 -11.67
N PRO A 8 -12.95 15.85 -12.83
CA PRO A 8 -12.28 14.60 -13.23
C PRO A 8 -11.10 14.26 -12.32
N LEU A 9 -10.34 15.25 -11.85
CA LEU A 9 -9.25 15.03 -10.88
C LEU A 9 -9.79 14.45 -9.57
N ALA A 10 -10.86 15.04 -9.03
CA ALA A 10 -11.50 14.53 -7.82
C ALA A 10 -12.03 13.10 -8.02
N LEU A 11 -12.67 12.81 -9.16
CA LEU A 11 -13.19 11.50 -9.48
C LEU A 11 -12.09 10.43 -9.57
N VAL A 12 -10.97 10.73 -10.24
CA VAL A 12 -9.82 9.82 -10.32
C VAL A 12 -9.21 9.57 -8.93
N CYS A 13 -9.07 10.62 -8.11
CA CYS A 13 -8.58 10.48 -6.73
C CYS A 13 -9.52 9.62 -5.87
N LEU A 14 -10.83 9.80 -6.00
CA LEU A 14 -11.84 9.00 -5.28
C LEU A 14 -11.77 7.53 -5.70
N LEU A 15 -11.74 7.25 -7.01
CA LEU A 15 -11.62 5.88 -7.52
C LEU A 15 -10.30 5.23 -7.07
N GLY A 16 -9.20 5.99 -7.06
CA GLY A 16 -7.91 5.53 -6.56
C GLY A 16 -7.91 5.20 -5.07
N ALA A 17 -8.53 6.06 -4.24
CA ALA A 17 -8.63 5.87 -2.80
C ALA A 17 -9.57 4.71 -2.41
N MET A 18 -10.61 4.45 -3.21
CA MET A 18 -11.54 3.35 -2.99
C MET A 18 -10.95 1.98 -3.33
N SER A 19 -9.88 1.91 -4.11
CA SER A 19 -9.23 0.64 -4.45
C SER A 19 -8.53 0.09 -3.20
N PRO A 20 -9.05 -0.98 -2.54
CA PRO A 20 -8.42 -1.55 -1.36
C PRO A 20 -7.11 -2.21 -1.80
N GLY A 21 -6.06 -1.40 -1.84
CA GLY A 21 -4.77 -1.80 -2.38
C GLY A 21 -4.13 -2.89 -1.51
N PRO A 22 -3.15 -3.64 -2.08
CA PRO A 22 -2.43 -4.68 -1.35
C PRO A 22 -1.80 -4.17 -0.06
N SER A 23 -1.36 -2.91 -0.02
CA SER A 23 -0.82 -2.29 1.20
C SER A 23 -1.86 -2.14 2.32
N LEU A 24 -3.10 -1.75 2.00
CA LEU A 24 -4.16 -1.60 2.99
C LEU A 24 -4.66 -2.99 3.45
N ALA A 25 -4.78 -3.94 2.54
CA ALA A 25 -5.15 -5.32 2.85
C ALA A 25 -4.13 -5.99 3.80
N LEU A 26 -2.83 -5.75 3.58
CA LEU A 26 -1.77 -6.25 4.46
C LEU A 26 -1.81 -5.60 5.84
N VAL A 27 -2.00 -4.28 5.92
CA VAL A 27 -2.04 -3.59 7.22
C VAL A 27 -3.27 -3.97 8.03
N THR A 28 -4.44 -4.15 7.39
CA THR A 28 -5.65 -4.60 8.08
C THR A 28 -5.54 -6.04 8.55
N ARG A 29 -4.96 -6.94 7.73
CA ARG A 29 -4.66 -8.32 8.15
C ARG A 29 -3.67 -8.37 9.32
N HIS A 30 -2.62 -7.54 9.29
CA HIS A 30 -1.67 -7.45 10.39
C HIS A 30 -2.27 -6.82 11.65
N ALA A 31 -3.11 -5.79 11.52
CA ALA A 31 -3.85 -5.20 12.63
C ALA A 31 -4.79 -6.21 13.29
N ALA A 32 -5.49 -7.01 12.48
CA ALA A 32 -6.40 -8.06 12.96
C ALA A 32 -5.68 -9.21 13.69
N THR A 33 -4.38 -9.45 13.42
CA THR A 33 -3.63 -10.59 13.97
C THR A 33 -2.64 -10.23 15.08
N LYS A 34 -2.07 -9.02 15.10
CA LYS A 34 -0.94 -8.65 15.98
C LYS A 34 -1.22 -7.50 16.96
N GLY A 35 -2.45 -7.02 17.08
CA GLY A 35 -2.85 -6.04 18.12
C GLY A 35 -2.12 -4.69 18.03
N ALA A 36 -1.85 -4.04 19.17
CA ALA A 36 -1.38 -2.64 19.25
C ALA A 36 -0.08 -2.34 18.47
N VAL A 37 0.82 -3.32 18.34
CA VAL A 37 2.09 -3.16 17.59
C VAL A 37 1.84 -2.97 16.10
N ALA A 38 0.81 -3.62 15.54
CA ALA A 38 0.40 -3.42 14.16
C ALA A 38 -0.19 -2.01 13.93
N GLY A 39 -0.81 -1.41 14.95
CA GLY A 39 -1.26 -0.02 14.92
C GLY A 39 -0.11 0.97 14.76
N PHE A 40 1.00 0.79 15.50
CA PHE A 40 2.18 1.65 15.36
C PHE A 40 2.85 1.49 13.98
N CYS A 41 2.91 0.27 13.46
CA CYS A 41 3.42 0.00 12.12
C CYS A 41 2.53 0.66 11.04
N ALA A 42 1.20 0.64 11.22
CA ALA A 42 0.27 1.32 10.32
C ALA A 42 0.47 2.85 10.31
N VAL A 43 0.66 3.46 11.48
CA VAL A 43 0.87 4.92 11.62
C VAL A 43 2.20 5.34 10.99
N THR A 44 3.27 4.60 11.26
CA THR A 44 4.59 4.89 10.65
C THR A 44 4.58 4.71 9.14
N HIS A 45 3.90 3.68 8.63
CA HIS A 45 3.69 3.48 7.20
C HIS A 45 2.89 4.63 6.56
N GLY A 46 1.80 5.06 7.21
CA GLY A 46 1.02 6.21 6.77
C GLY A 46 1.83 7.51 6.75
N ALA A 47 2.63 7.75 7.79
CA ALA A 47 3.53 8.91 7.86
C ALA A 47 4.60 8.87 6.76
N GLY A 48 5.16 7.70 6.47
CA GLY A 48 6.10 7.49 5.36
C GLY A 48 5.50 7.82 4.01
N ILE A 49 4.28 7.33 3.74
CA ILE A 49 3.55 7.64 2.49
C ILE A 49 3.26 9.15 2.41
N PHE A 50 2.85 9.78 3.51
CA PHE A 50 2.57 11.22 3.56
C PHE A 50 3.82 12.06 3.24
N LEU A 51 4.96 11.73 3.87
CA LEU A 51 6.24 12.41 3.60
C LEU A 51 6.71 12.20 2.17
N TRP A 52 6.54 10.98 1.64
CA TRP A 52 6.87 10.70 0.25
C TRP A 52 5.96 11.45 -0.73
N ALA A 53 4.66 11.53 -0.45
CA ALA A 53 3.69 12.24 -1.28
C ALA A 53 3.93 13.75 -1.28
N SER A 54 4.25 14.36 -0.12
CA SER A 54 4.56 15.78 -0.02
C SER A 54 5.86 16.11 -0.78
N ALA A 55 6.91 15.30 -0.60
CA ALA A 55 8.15 15.44 -1.37
C ALA A 55 7.91 15.33 -2.89
N THR A 56 7.05 14.40 -3.30
CA THR A 56 6.68 14.21 -4.71
C THR A 56 5.90 15.40 -5.25
N VAL A 57 4.88 15.89 -4.56
CA VAL A 57 4.11 17.07 -5.02
C VAL A 57 5.00 18.30 -5.17
N THR A 58 5.95 18.50 -4.26
CA THR A 58 6.89 19.63 -4.35
C THR A 58 7.94 19.46 -5.44
N GLY A 59 8.45 18.25 -5.67
CA GLY A 59 9.58 17.99 -6.60
C GLY A 59 9.18 17.57 -8.01
N LEU A 60 8.05 16.89 -8.18
CA LEU A 60 7.65 16.26 -9.46
C LEU A 60 7.37 17.31 -10.55
N GLY A 61 6.85 18.49 -10.17
CA GLY A 61 6.62 19.59 -11.11
C GLY A 61 7.88 20.05 -11.85
N ALA A 62 9.02 20.08 -11.17
CA ALA A 62 10.30 20.46 -11.77
C ALA A 62 10.84 19.40 -12.75
N VAL A 63 10.60 18.12 -12.47
CA VAL A 63 11.06 17.00 -13.30
C VAL A 63 10.23 16.88 -14.59
N VAL A 64 8.92 17.15 -14.53
CA VAL A 64 8.04 17.09 -15.70
C VAL A 64 8.42 18.13 -16.76
N VAL A 65 8.88 19.32 -16.34
CA VAL A 65 9.25 20.41 -17.26
C VAL A 65 10.60 20.15 -17.94
N SER A 66 11.54 19.46 -17.27
CA SER A 66 12.88 19.26 -17.82
C SER A 66 12.94 18.22 -18.93
N GLN A 67 12.23 17.09 -18.81
CA GLN A 67 12.33 15.95 -19.74
C GLN A 67 10.95 15.29 -20.01
N PRO A 68 10.08 15.91 -20.84
CA PRO A 68 8.72 15.44 -21.07
C PRO A 68 8.62 14.06 -21.75
N THR A 69 9.59 13.71 -22.61
CA THR A 69 9.61 12.41 -23.30
C THR A 69 9.75 11.22 -22.33
N TRP A 70 10.68 11.31 -21.38
CA TRP A 70 10.89 10.28 -20.37
C TRP A 70 9.72 10.16 -19.41
N PHE A 71 9.12 11.28 -19.03
CA PHE A 71 7.91 11.28 -18.22
C PHE A 71 6.74 10.58 -18.93
N GLY A 72 6.56 10.81 -20.24
CA GLY A 72 5.58 10.11 -21.06
C GLY A 72 5.79 8.60 -21.08
N ALA A 73 7.05 8.14 -21.26
CA ALA A 73 7.39 6.72 -21.25
C ALA A 73 7.08 6.06 -19.89
N ILE A 74 7.50 6.68 -18.79
CA ILE A 74 7.22 6.19 -17.43
C ILE A 74 5.70 6.16 -17.17
N ARG A 75 4.97 7.18 -17.61
CA ARG A 75 3.51 7.23 -17.48
C ARG A 75 2.82 6.11 -18.27
N ALA A 76 3.30 5.81 -19.48
CA ALA A 76 2.80 4.71 -20.28
C ALA A 76 3.07 3.34 -19.62
N VAL A 77 4.29 3.13 -19.12
CA VAL A 77 4.66 1.92 -18.37
C VAL A 77 3.80 1.78 -17.11
N GLY A 78 3.61 2.86 -16.35
CA GLY A 78 2.74 2.89 -15.18
C GLY A 78 1.29 2.55 -15.51
N ALA A 79 0.76 3.05 -16.62
CA ALA A 79 -0.59 2.72 -17.09
C ALA A 79 -0.73 1.23 -17.44
N VAL A 80 0.22 0.65 -18.17
CA VAL A 80 0.23 -0.79 -18.48
C VAL A 80 0.35 -1.63 -17.21
N PHE A 81 1.18 -1.21 -16.27
CA PHE A 81 1.34 -1.89 -14.98
C PHE A 81 0.04 -1.88 -14.15
N LEU A 82 -0.66 -0.74 -14.10
CA LEU A 82 -1.96 -0.65 -13.42
C LEU A 82 -3.04 -1.49 -14.10
N LEU A 83 -3.07 -1.55 -15.44
CA LEU A 83 -3.96 -2.47 -16.16
C LEU A 83 -3.65 -3.93 -15.82
N TYR A 84 -2.38 -4.30 -15.78
CA TYR A 84 -1.94 -5.63 -15.37
C TYR A 84 -2.39 -5.97 -13.94
N LEU A 85 -2.18 -5.06 -12.97
CA LEU A 85 -2.61 -5.26 -11.59
C LEU A 85 -4.14 -5.32 -11.46
N GLY A 86 -4.86 -4.45 -12.18
CA GLY A 86 -6.32 -4.44 -12.19
C GLY A 86 -6.91 -5.74 -12.75
N LEU A 87 -6.37 -6.22 -13.88
CA LEU A 87 -6.75 -7.51 -14.45
C LEU A 87 -6.37 -8.65 -13.50
N SER A 88 -5.17 -8.63 -12.93
CA SER A 88 -4.74 -9.64 -11.96
C SER A 88 -5.68 -9.68 -10.75
N ALA A 89 -6.17 -8.53 -10.27
CA ALA A 89 -7.14 -8.47 -9.18
C ALA A 89 -8.51 -9.04 -9.57
N LEU A 90 -8.99 -8.79 -10.79
CA LEU A 90 -10.26 -9.34 -11.30
C LEU A 90 -10.19 -10.85 -11.59
N LEU A 91 -9.05 -11.35 -12.06
CA LEU A 91 -8.84 -12.77 -12.37
C LEU A 91 -8.40 -13.59 -11.15
N SER A 92 -7.98 -12.95 -10.06
CA SER A 92 -7.59 -13.65 -8.85
C SER A 92 -8.83 -14.27 -8.18
N ARG A 93 -8.83 -15.60 -8.06
CA ARG A 93 -9.76 -16.30 -7.17
C ARG A 93 -9.50 -15.84 -5.73
N PRO A 94 -10.53 -15.65 -4.88
CA PRO A 94 -10.34 -15.40 -3.46
C PRO A 94 -9.49 -16.55 -2.88
N ASN A 95 -8.20 -16.31 -2.70
CA ASN A 95 -7.36 -17.24 -2.01
C ASN A 95 -7.53 -16.91 -0.53
N GLU A 96 -8.18 -17.82 0.20
CA GLU A 96 -8.25 -17.91 1.66
C GLU A 96 -6.86 -18.07 2.31
N SER A 97 -5.78 -17.60 1.68
CA SER A 97 -4.40 -17.67 2.18
C SER A 97 -4.11 -16.63 3.27
N GLY A 98 -5.15 -16.18 3.98
CA GLY A 98 -5.05 -15.28 5.11
C GLY A 98 -5.18 -15.97 6.47
N ALA A 99 -5.79 -17.16 6.53
CA ALA A 99 -5.96 -17.91 7.77
C ALA A 99 -4.80 -18.90 7.96
N THR A 100 -4.23 -18.94 9.17
CA THR A 100 -3.16 -19.83 9.64
C THR A 100 -1.70 -19.39 9.44
N GLU A 101 -1.36 -18.17 9.87
CA GLU A 101 -0.09 -18.06 10.61
C GLU A 101 -0.37 -18.59 12.02
N LYS A 102 -0.10 -19.88 12.23
CA LYS A 102 -0.15 -20.56 13.53
C LYS A 102 0.65 -19.71 14.53
N PRO A 103 0.09 -19.33 15.69
CA PRO A 103 0.82 -18.51 16.65
C PRO A 103 2.07 -19.28 17.09
N ALA A 104 3.23 -18.61 17.03
CA ALA A 104 4.47 -19.13 17.56
C ALA A 104 4.25 -19.43 19.04
N GLN A 105 4.16 -20.72 19.37
CA GLN A 105 3.99 -21.22 20.72
C GLN A 105 5.27 -20.87 21.49
N PRO A 106 5.22 -20.05 22.56
CA PRO A 106 6.40 -19.78 23.36
C PRO A 106 6.86 -21.08 24.03
N ASP A 107 8.11 -21.46 23.77
CA ASP A 107 8.78 -22.58 24.41
C ASP A 107 9.01 -22.27 25.89
N TYR A 108 7.99 -22.52 26.72
CA TYR A 108 8.06 -22.39 28.18
C TYR A 108 8.74 -23.61 28.84
N ALA A 109 9.08 -24.65 28.07
CA ALA A 109 9.44 -25.96 28.63
C ALA A 109 10.96 -26.23 28.72
N ARG A 110 11.82 -25.25 28.40
CA ARG A 110 13.28 -25.46 28.41
C ARG A 110 14.02 -24.94 29.66
N GLY A 111 13.31 -24.36 30.64
CA GLY A 111 13.91 -23.73 31.82
C GLY A 111 13.76 -24.47 33.16
N ALA A 112 12.76 -25.35 33.32
CA ALA A 112 12.38 -25.87 34.64
C ALA A 112 13.07 -27.21 35.05
N GLY A 113 14.14 -27.61 34.36
CA GLY A 113 14.79 -28.91 34.57
C GLY A 113 16.23 -28.88 35.10
N LYS A 114 16.79 -27.70 35.40
CA LYS A 114 18.18 -27.56 35.88
C LYS A 114 18.25 -26.69 37.14
N ALA A 115 17.57 -27.13 38.18
CA ALA A 115 17.80 -26.68 39.55
C ALA A 115 17.45 -27.85 40.48
N PHE A 116 18.23 -28.93 40.33
CA PHE A 116 18.66 -29.72 41.49
C PHE A 116 19.90 -29.03 42.07
#